data_AF-A0A6G7IZD3-F1
#
_entry.id   AF-A0A6G7IZD3-F1
#
_cell.length_a   1.000
_cell.length_b   1.000
_cell.length_c   1.000
_cell.angle_alpha   90.00
_cell.angle_beta   90.00
_cell.angle_gamma   90.00
#
_symmetry.space_group_name_H-M   'P 1'
#
loop_
_entity.id
_entity.type
_entity.pdbx_description
1 polymer ?
#
loop_
_entity_poly.entity_id
_entity_poly.type
_entity_poly.pdbx_seq_one_letter_code
_entity_poly.pdbx_strand_id
1 'polypeptide(L)'
;MRKQDLGMWYQVFLFHPSGILVLGSKLKGHINFGKDFSLYQNTDLRLNIKRFKTNVIPIVVGVYGGFDYSRVWTAKDTSNLWHTSYGGGIYVNGLNLITSRVSLFSGSNGARINFNFKEFGFGMQLWST
;
A
#
# COMPACT_ATOMS: atom_id res chain seq x y z
N MET A 1 -19.09 22.55 -11.33
CA MET A 1 -19.53 21.15 -11.56
C MET A 1 -18.87 20.26 -10.51
N ARG A 2 -19.63 19.57 -9.67
CA ARG A 2 -19.08 18.62 -8.66
C ARG A 2 -18.48 17.42 -9.39
N LYS A 3 -17.19 17.14 -9.18
CA LYS A 3 -16.55 15.89 -9.62
C LYS A 3 -17.25 14.74 -8.87
N GLN A 4 -17.96 13.88 -9.58
CA GLN A 4 -18.47 12.64 -9.01
C GLN A 4 -17.41 11.57 -9.28
N ASP A 5 -16.48 11.45 -8.33
CA ASP A 5 -15.43 10.44 -8.37
C ASP A 5 -16.04 9.10 -7.88
N LEU A 6 -16.29 8.16 -8.79
CA LEU A 6 -16.63 6.79 -8.40
C LEU A 6 -15.35 5.96 -8.41
N GLY A 7 -14.89 5.61 -7.21
CA GLY A 7 -13.76 4.71 -7.00
C GLY A 7 -14.23 3.36 -6.45
N MET A 8 -13.78 2.26 -7.05
CA MET A 8 -13.97 0.91 -6.51
C MET A 8 -12.67 0.40 -5.91
N TRP A 9 -12.77 -0.21 -4.74
CA TRP A 9 -11.65 -0.73 -3.97
C TRP A 9 -11.84 -2.21 -3.72
N TYR A 10 -10.83 -3.01 -4.07
CA TYR A 10 -10.74 -4.40 -3.67
C TYR A 10 -9.41 -4.62 -2.96
N GLN A 11 -9.47 -5.16 -1.75
CA GLN A 11 -8.30 -5.55 -0.99
C GLN A 11 -8.44 -7.02 -0.59
N VAL A 12 -7.49 -7.84 -1.04
CA VAL A 12 -7.41 -9.24 -0.69
C VAL A 12 -6.20 -9.41 0.22
N PHE A 13 -6.44 -9.88 1.43
CA PHE A 13 -5.39 -10.35 2.32
C PHE A 13 -5.42 -11.87 2.33
N LEU A 14 -4.34 -12.49 1.82
CA LEU A 14 -4.09 -13.89 2.06
C LEU A 14 -3.27 -13.98 3.34
N PHE A 15 -3.97 -14.34 4.42
CA PHE A 15 -3.37 -14.54 5.73
C PHE A 15 -2.98 -16.01 5.88
N HIS A 16 -1.69 -16.29 6.13
CA HIS A 16 -1.30 -17.60 6.63
C HIS A 16 -1.63 -17.67 8.12
N PRO A 17 -2.31 -18.72 8.64
CA PRO A 17 -2.79 -18.78 10.04
C PRO A 17 -1.71 -18.53 11.12
N SER A 18 -0.45 -18.81 10.79
CA SER A 18 0.71 -18.56 11.66
C SER A 18 1.07 -17.08 11.83
N GLY A 19 0.56 -16.22 10.95
CA GLY A 19 0.92 -14.81 10.87
C GLY A 19 2.41 -14.59 10.56
N ILE A 20 3.11 -15.56 9.97
CA ILE A 20 4.53 -15.44 9.59
C ILE A 20 4.68 -14.76 8.24
N LEU A 21 3.79 -15.09 7.30
CA LEU A 21 3.76 -14.55 5.95
C LEU A 21 2.37 -14.02 5.64
N VAL A 22 2.33 -12.81 5.07
CA VAL A 22 1.11 -12.16 4.63
C VAL A 22 1.33 -11.65 3.21
N LEU A 23 0.41 -12.02 2.32
CA LEU A 23 0.34 -11.45 0.98
C LEU A 23 -0.91 -10.57 0.91
N GLY A 24 -0.71 -9.29 0.64
CA GLY A 24 -1.77 -8.33 0.35
C GLY A 24 -1.75 -7.95 -1.12
N SER A 25 -2.93 -7.87 -1.73
CA SER A 25 -3.09 -7.21 -3.02
C SER A 25 -4.24 -6.23 -2.92
N LYS A 26 -4.00 -5.00 -3.39
CA LYS A 26 -4.96 -3.91 -3.42
C LYS A 26 -5.14 -3.45 -4.87
N LEU A 27 -6.36 -3.56 -5.38
CA LEU A 27 -6.75 -3.04 -6.67
C LEU A 27 -7.66 -1.81 -6.49
N LYS A 28 -7.35 -0.75 -7.22
CA LYS A 28 -8.08 0.52 -7.21
C LYS A 28 -8.37 0.93 -8.65
N GLY A 29 -9.65 1.12 -8.96
CA GLY A 29 -10.11 1.68 -10.22
C GLY A 29 -10.83 3.00 -9.98
N HIS A 30 -10.49 4.04 -10.73
CA HIS A 30 -11.14 5.35 -10.68
C HIS A 30 -11.68 5.70 -12.06
N ILE A 31 -12.98 6.02 -12.14
CA ILE A 31 -13.63 6.44 -13.37
C ILE A 31 -14.23 7.83 -13.16
N ASN A 32 -13.74 8.81 -13.93
CA ASN A 32 -14.37 10.11 -14.07
C ASN A 32 -15.25 10.05 -15.32
N PHE A 33 -16.57 10.02 -15.14
CA PHE A 33 -17.53 9.94 -16.24
C PHE A 33 -17.22 10.99 -17.32
N GLY A 34 -16.85 10.52 -18.52
CA GLY A 34 -16.63 11.34 -19.71
C GLY A 34 -15.25 11.96 -19.88
N LYS A 35 -14.24 11.62 -19.05
CA LYS A 35 -12.88 12.17 -19.21
C LYS A 35 -11.76 11.15 -19.04
N ASP A 36 -11.59 10.66 -17.82
CA ASP A 36 -10.35 9.98 -17.42
C ASP A 36 -10.68 8.70 -16.67
N PHE A 37 -9.91 7.65 -16.96
CA PHE A 37 -9.93 6.38 -16.27
C PHE A 37 -8.54 6.12 -15.68
N SER A 38 -8.45 5.55 -14.49
CA SER A 38 -7.17 5.08 -13.96
C SER A 38 -7.31 3.75 -13.25
N LEU A 39 -6.27 2.93 -13.42
CA LEU A 39 -6.14 1.63 -12.79
C LEU A 39 -4.83 1.62 -12.00
N TYR A 40 -4.92 1.20 -10.76
CA TYR A 40 -3.80 1.04 -9.86
C TYR A 40 -3.90 -0.31 -9.17
N GLN A 41 -2.85 -1.11 -9.22
CA GLN A 41 -2.70 -2.31 -8.41
C GLN A 41 -1.40 -2.23 -7.61
N ASN A 42 -1.52 -2.54 -6.33
CA ASN A 42 -0.43 -2.74 -5.40
C ASN A 42 -0.47 -4.19 -4.93
N THR A 43 0.69 -4.85 -4.92
CA THR A 43 0.88 -6.14 -4.26
C THR A 43 1.97 -5.98 -3.23
N ASP A 44 1.67 -6.34 -1.99
CA ASP A 44 2.59 -6.31 -0.87
C ASP A 44 2.80 -7.70 -0.28
N LEU A 45 4.07 -8.06 -0.09
CA LEU A 45 4.48 -9.27 0.62
C LEU A 45 5.11 -8.86 1.94
N ARG A 46 4.67 -9.47 3.04
CA ARG A 46 5.19 -9.17 4.37
C ARG A 46 5.61 -10.44 5.09
N LEU A 47 6.81 -10.38 5.67
CA LEU A 47 7.38 -11.42 6.49
C LEU A 47 7.58 -10.92 7.91
N ASN A 48 7.05 -11.64 8.88
CA ASN A 48 7.22 -11.39 10.30
C ASN A 48 8.45 -12.15 10.76
N ILE A 49 9.55 -11.43 11.03
CA ILE A 49 10.84 -12.04 11.36
C ILE A 49 10.87 -12.47 12.82
N LYS A 50 10.46 -11.58 13.73
CA LYS A 50 10.55 -11.83 15.16
C LYS A 50 9.37 -11.24 15.90
N ARG A 51 8.90 -11.98 16.90
CA ARG A 51 7.92 -11.53 17.89
C ARG A 51 8.58 -11.48 19.26
N PHE A 52 8.54 -10.31 19.88
CA PHE A 52 8.95 -10.07 21.25
C PHE A 52 7.70 -10.02 22.13
N LYS A 53 7.66 -10.83 23.19
CA LYS A 53 6.65 -10.72 24.24
C LYS A 53 7.21 -9.82 25.32
N THR A 54 6.58 -8.65 25.51
CA THR A 54 6.87 -7.77 26.66
C THR A 54 5.74 -7.90 27.68
N ASN A 55 5.91 -7.35 28.87
CA ASN A 55 4.90 -7.39 29.93
C ASN A 55 3.63 -6.62 29.59
N VAL A 56 3.65 -5.76 28.57
CA VAL A 56 2.55 -4.86 28.22
C VAL A 56 2.02 -5.17 26.82
N ILE A 57 2.90 -5.13 25.81
CA ILE A 57 2.50 -5.26 24.41
C ILE A 57 3.44 -6.21 23.63
N PRO A 58 2.91 -7.23 22.93
CA PRO A 58 3.66 -7.97 21.94
C PRO A 58 4.13 -7.04 20.81
N ILE A 59 5.43 -7.07 20.53
CA ILE A 59 6.07 -6.32 19.44
C ILE A 59 6.47 -7.30 18.34
N VAL A 60 6.11 -7.01 17.10
CA VAL A 60 6.52 -7.76 15.91
C VAL A 60 7.42 -6.88 15.07
N VAL A 61 8.58 -7.42 14.68
CA VAL A 61 9.48 -6.81 13.72
C VAL A 61 9.50 -7.68 12.47
N GLY A 62 9.50 -7.04 11.30
CA GLY A 62 9.56 -7.75 10.05
C GLY A 62 9.98 -6.90 8.87
N VAL A 63 9.98 -7.53 7.71
CA VAL A 63 10.28 -6.92 6.42
C VAL A 63 9.07 -7.01 5.52
N TYR A 64 9.01 -6.13 4.54
CA TYR A 64 8.03 -6.20 3.48
C TYR A 64 8.63 -5.77 2.14
N GLY A 65 8.11 -6.36 1.07
CA GLY A 65 8.35 -5.94 -0.29
C GLY A 65 7.02 -5.53 -0.92
N GLY A 66 7.07 -4.61 -1.89
CA GLY A 66 5.90 -4.18 -2.62
C GLY A 66 6.21 -4.01 -4.10
N PHE A 67 5.22 -4.28 -4.92
CA PHE A 67 5.22 -4.00 -6.34
C PHE A 67 3.93 -3.28 -6.71
N ASP A 68 4.06 -2.17 -7.41
CA ASP A 68 2.98 -1.34 -7.91
C ASP A 68 2.99 -1.35 -9.43
N TYR A 69 1.80 -1.46 -10.01
CA TYR A 69 1.57 -1.05 -11.39
C TYR A 69 0.39 -0.09 -11.46
N SER A 70 0.49 0.89 -12.35
CA SER A 70 -0.60 1.82 -12.60
C SER A 70 -0.60 2.37 -14.00
N ARG A 71 -1.78 2.75 -14.46
CA ARG A 71 -1.97 3.44 -15.73
C ARG A 71 -3.16 4.39 -15.64
N VAL A 72 -3.01 5.51 -16.32
CA VAL A 72 -4.04 6.53 -16.46
C VAL A 72 -4.34 6.65 -17.95
N TRP A 73 -5.62 6.62 -18.28
CA TRP A 73 -6.15 6.85 -19.62
C TRP A 73 -6.95 8.13 -19.59
N THR A 74 -6.72 9.00 -20.57
CA THR A 74 -7.48 10.24 -20.77
C THR A 74 -8.16 10.21 -22.14
N ALA A 75 -9.19 11.03 -22.35
CA ALA A 75 -9.98 11.03 -23.59
C ALA A 75 -9.18 11.21 -24.91
N LYS A 76 -7.92 11.68 -24.84
CA LYS A 76 -7.01 11.84 -26.00
C LYS A 76 -5.68 11.12 -25.82
N ASP A 77 -5.61 10.12 -24.94
CA ASP A 77 -4.37 9.41 -24.65
C ASP A 77 -3.93 8.53 -25.82
N THR A 78 -2.73 8.79 -26.36
CA THR A 78 -2.05 7.98 -27.37
C THR A 78 -0.87 7.18 -26.78
N SER A 79 -0.62 7.30 -25.48
CA SER A 79 0.52 6.69 -24.81
C SER A 79 0.17 5.28 -24.32
N ASN A 80 1.13 4.36 -24.46
CA ASN A 80 1.04 3.00 -23.90
C ASN A 80 1.90 2.83 -22.64
N LEU A 81 2.14 3.93 -21.92
CA LEU A 81 3.01 3.97 -20.78
C LEU A 81 2.32 3.36 -19.56
N TRP A 82 3.02 2.40 -18.94
CA TRP A 82 2.67 1.85 -17.64
C TRP A 82 3.68 2.35 -16.61
N HIS A 83 3.17 2.82 -15.48
CA HIS A 83 4.02 3.24 -14.37
C HIS A 83 4.15 2.08 -13.39
N THR A 84 5.37 1.57 -13.24
CA THR A 84 5.70 0.57 -12.25
C THR A 84 6.56 1.15 -11.15
N SER A 85 6.42 0.61 -9.94
CA SER A 85 7.35 0.85 -8.85
C SER A 85 7.52 -0.41 -8.02
N TYR A 86 8.69 -0.59 -7.44
CA TYR A 86 9.01 -1.73 -6.60
C TYR A 86 9.92 -1.29 -5.47
N GLY A 87 9.87 -2.02 -4.37
CA GLY A 87 10.68 -1.67 -3.22
C GLY A 87 10.35 -2.51 -2.02
N GLY A 88 10.83 -2.06 -0.88
CA GLY A 88 10.63 -2.76 0.37
C GLY A 88 11.12 -1.96 1.56
N GLY A 89 10.90 -2.53 2.72
CA GLY A 89 11.24 -1.89 3.97
C GLY A 89 11.16 -2.80 5.17
N ILE A 90 11.46 -2.21 6.31
CA ILE A 90 11.29 -2.81 7.62
C ILE A 90 10.08 -2.20 8.30
N TYR A 91 9.44 -2.97 9.17
CA TYR A 91 8.38 -2.47 10.02
C TYR A 91 8.48 -3.03 11.44
N VAL A 92 7.94 -2.25 12.37
CA VAL A 92 7.72 -2.63 13.76
C VAL A 92 6.25 -2.41 14.08
N ASN A 93 5.58 -3.39 14.65
CA ASN A 93 4.17 -3.36 15.00
C ASN A 93 3.97 -3.78 16.46
N GLY A 94 3.35 -2.91 17.27
CA GLY A 94 2.93 -3.21 18.63
C GLY A 94 1.41 -3.37 18.68
N LEU A 95 0.93 -4.60 18.83
CA LEU A 95 -0.51 -4.95 18.96
C LEU A 95 -1.47 -4.28 17.94
N ASN A 96 -1.01 -3.96 16.72
CA ASN A 96 -1.76 -3.10 15.78
C ASN A 96 -2.17 -1.71 16.31
N LEU A 97 -1.72 -1.33 17.51
CA LEU A 97 -1.92 -0.02 18.11
C LEU A 97 -0.91 0.97 17.55
N ILE A 98 0.34 0.54 17.40
CA ILE A 98 1.42 1.38 16.88
C ILE A 98 2.12 0.62 15.77
N THR A 99 2.35 1.28 14.64
CA THR A 99 3.17 0.72 13.56
C THR A 99 4.12 1.76 13.00
N SER A 100 5.41 1.43 12.98
CA SER A 100 6.46 2.22 12.33
C SER A 100 6.99 1.47 11.11
N ARG A 101 7.25 2.18 10.01
CA ARG A 101 7.87 1.62 8.79
C ARG A 101 8.90 2.57 8.21
N VAL A 102 9.97 1.98 7.70
CA VAL A 102 10.96 2.66 6.87
C VAL A 102 11.12 1.87 5.59
N SER A 103 11.01 2.51 4.43
CA SER A 103 11.12 1.83 3.14
C SER A 103 11.76 2.66 2.05
N LEU A 104 12.33 1.95 1.08
CA LEU A 104 12.86 2.50 -0.15
C LEU A 104 12.09 1.88 -1.33
N PHE A 105 11.53 2.72 -2.18
CA PHE A 105 10.83 2.31 -3.39
C PHE A 105 11.40 3.05 -4.59
N SER A 106 11.60 2.35 -5.71
CA SER A 106 12.04 2.91 -6.97
C SER A 106 11.02 2.61 -8.06
N GLY A 107 10.84 3.55 -8.98
CA GLY A 107 9.95 3.36 -10.12
C GLY A 107 10.32 4.28 -11.28
N SER A 108 9.39 4.41 -12.23
CA SER A 108 9.57 5.24 -13.43
C SER A 108 10.04 6.68 -13.17
N ASN A 109 9.73 7.24 -12.00
CA ASN A 109 10.04 8.63 -11.63
C ASN A 109 11.20 8.73 -10.61
N GLY A 110 11.98 7.67 -10.42
CA GLY A 110 13.12 7.62 -9.49
C GLY A 110 12.83 6.98 -8.13
N ALA A 111 13.83 7.01 -7.25
CA ALA A 111 13.80 6.39 -5.93
C ALA A 111 13.25 7.32 -4.84
N ARG A 112 12.54 6.75 -3.85
CA ARG A 112 11.89 7.46 -2.75
C ARG A 112 12.08 6.70 -1.44
N ILE A 113 12.53 7.41 -0.42
CA ILE A 113 12.56 6.91 0.96
C ILE A 113 11.27 7.37 1.65
N ASN A 114 10.61 6.45 2.35
CA ASN A 114 9.39 6.73 3.09
C ASN A 114 9.55 6.36 4.56
N PHE A 115 9.09 7.24 5.44
CA PHE A 115 8.97 7.02 6.87
C PHE A 115 7.49 7.10 7.22
N ASN A 116 6.94 6.03 7.78
CA ASN A 116 5.53 5.97 8.12
C ASN A 116 5.39 5.62 9.60
N PHE A 117 4.67 6.45 10.33
CA PHE A 117 4.24 6.16 11.70
C PHE A 117 2.72 6.16 11.73
N LYS A 118 2.14 5.11 12.31
CA LYS A 118 0.70 4.99 12.53
C LYS A 118 0.47 4.76 14.02
N GLU A 119 -0.29 5.68 14.62
CA GLU A 119 -0.81 5.57 15.98
C GLU A 119 -2.31 5.24 15.93
N PHE A 120 -2.76 4.41 16.87
CA PHE A 120 -4.10 3.87 17.04
C PHE A 120 -4.65 2.97 15.91
N GLY A 121 -5.20 1.82 16.34
CA GLY A 121 -5.72 0.75 15.51
C GLY A 121 -7.13 0.99 14.96
N PHE A 122 -7.41 2.15 14.36
CA PHE A 122 -8.53 2.36 13.44
C PHE A 122 -8.04 3.24 12.30
N GLY A 123 -7.89 2.66 11.10
CA GLY A 123 -7.37 3.38 9.95
C GLY A 123 -8.41 4.32 9.35
N MET A 124 -8.47 5.57 9.81
CA MET A 124 -8.95 6.66 8.96
C MET A 124 -7.77 7.15 8.11
N GLN A 125 -7.78 6.80 6.83
CA GLN A 125 -6.88 7.39 5.84
C GLN A 125 -7.47 8.75 5.44
N LEU A 126 -6.99 9.83 6.06
CA LEU A 126 -7.29 11.18 5.58
C LEU A 126 -6.55 11.38 4.25
N TRP A 127 -7.29 11.57 3.17
CA TRP A 127 -6.72 12.05 1.91
C TRP A 127 -6.36 13.53 2.08
N SER A 128 -5.12 13.91 1.77
CA SER A 128 -4.87 15.26 1.27
C SER A 128 -5.14 15.24 -0.22
N THR A 129 -6.06 16.09 -0.66
CA THR A 129 -6.30 16.42 -2.08
C THR A 129 -5.06 16.96 -2.75
#